data_AF-A0A0C2YQQ4-F1
#
_entry.id   AF-A0A0C2YQQ4-F1
#
_cell.length_a   1.000
_cell.length_b   1.000
_cell.length_c   1.000
_cell.angle_alpha   90.00
_cell.angle_beta   90.00
_cell.angle_gamma   90.00
#
_symmetry.space_group_name_H-M   'P 1'
#
loop_
_entity.id
_entity.type
_entity.pdbx_description
1 polymer ?
#
loop_
_entity_poly.entity_id
_entity_poly.type
_entity_poly.pdbx_seq_one_letter_code
_entity_poly.pdbx_strand_id
1 'polypeptide(L)'
;MAAMRNIKGTYDAREGEPFATPEDAWIWYAHCQMARDEGARFQAGLGDIARPCVPDDIAREVRRLYRHRVLRGAHLRVLVRFGDEAARTVGDDGGETRLWREALDRLAVPLRAKGIIA
;
A
#
# COMPACT_ATOMS: atom_id res chain seq x y z
N MET A 1 -21.53 -22.91 -16.66
CA MET A 1 -20.57 -22.99 -15.54
C MET A 1 -19.42 -22.05 -15.82
N ALA A 2 -19.38 -20.90 -15.14
CA ALA A 2 -18.35 -19.88 -15.38
C ALA A 2 -17.01 -20.36 -14.82
N ALA A 3 -16.01 -20.50 -15.69
CA ALA A 3 -14.64 -20.80 -15.30
C ALA A 3 -14.13 -19.66 -14.40
N MET A 4 -13.98 -19.95 -13.11
CA MET A 4 -13.20 -19.12 -12.20
C MET A 4 -11.78 -19.07 -12.77
N ARG A 5 -11.45 -17.96 -13.45
CA ARG A 5 -10.09 -17.65 -13.87
C ARG A 5 -9.24 -17.69 -12.61
N ASN A 6 -8.46 -18.76 -12.49
CA ASN A 6 -7.48 -18.98 -11.44
C ASN A 6 -6.38 -17.95 -11.66
N ILE A 7 -6.58 -16.74 -11.14
CA ILE A 7 -5.54 -15.73 -11.03
C ILE A 7 -4.55 -16.32 -10.05
N LYS A 8 -3.47 -16.95 -10.56
CA LYS A 8 -2.30 -17.28 -9.75
C LYS A 8 -1.92 -16.01 -8.99
N GLY A 9 -2.26 -15.97 -7.71
CA GLY A 9 -1.82 -14.90 -6.84
C GLY A 9 -0.31 -14.94 -6.85
N THR A 10 0.34 -13.92 -7.38
CA THR A 10 1.79 -13.73 -7.22
C THR A 10 2.14 -13.33 -5.78
N TYR A 11 1.33 -13.75 -4.81
CA TYR A 11 1.68 -13.72 -3.41
C TYR A 11 2.60 -14.90 -3.24
N ASP A 12 3.88 -14.70 -3.56
CA ASP A 12 4.90 -15.57 -3.00
C ASP A 12 4.62 -15.58 -1.50
N ALA A 13 4.29 -16.75 -0.97
CA ALA A 13 4.23 -16.98 0.46
C ALA A 13 5.67 -16.88 0.99
N ARG A 14 6.24 -15.67 0.99
CA ARG A 14 7.57 -15.40 1.53
C ARG A 14 7.43 -15.39 3.04
N GLU A 15 8.28 -16.17 3.70
CA GLU A 15 8.49 -16.05 5.13
C GLU A 15 8.95 -14.62 5.42
N GLY A 16 8.10 -13.85 6.08
CA GLY A 16 8.33 -12.44 6.33
C GLY A 16 7.35 -11.90 7.35
N GLU A 17 7.75 -10.85 8.08
CA GLU A 17 6.95 -10.27 9.13
C GLU A 17 5.85 -9.36 8.53
N PRO A 18 4.56 -9.64 8.78
CA PRO A 18 3.47 -8.77 8.37
C PRO A 18 3.64 -7.35 8.93
N PHE A 19 3.11 -6.36 8.24
CA PHE A 19 3.06 -5.01 8.77
C PHE A 19 2.04 -4.94 9.93
N ALA A 20 2.35 -4.14 10.95
CA ALA A 20 1.44 -3.94 12.08
C ALA A 20 0.18 -3.18 11.65
N THR A 21 0.31 -2.24 10.71
CA THR A 21 -0.81 -1.41 10.24
C THR A 21 -0.82 -1.28 8.71
N PRO A 22 -1.99 -0.99 8.09
CA PRO A 22 -2.06 -0.62 6.68
C PRO A 22 -1.27 0.66 6.35
N GLU A 23 -1.06 1.51 7.36
CA GLU A 23 -0.27 2.73 7.26
C GLU A 23 1.21 2.41 7.04
N ASP A 24 1.79 1.52 7.85
CA ASP A 24 3.18 1.06 7.70
C ASP A 24 3.42 0.44 6.32
N ALA A 25 2.47 -0.39 5.86
CA ALA A 25 2.53 -1.01 4.55
C ALA A 25 2.54 0.03 3.42
N TRP A 26 1.74 1.09 3.57
CA TRP A 26 1.66 2.17 2.57
C TRP A 26 2.90 3.07 2.58
N ILE A 27 3.41 3.46 3.75
CA ILE A 27 4.64 4.25 3.90
C ILE A 27 5.82 3.48 3.29
N TRP A 28 5.94 2.18 3.59
CA TRP A 28 6.94 1.32 2.97
C TRP A 28 6.82 1.28 1.44
N TYR A 29 5.61 1.15 0.91
CA TYR A 29 5.35 1.22 -0.53
C TYR A 29 5.75 2.58 -1.12
N ALA A 30 5.42 3.69 -0.45
CA ALA A 30 5.76 5.04 -0.90
C ALA A 30 7.28 5.24 -0.98
N HIS A 31 8.04 4.83 0.03
CA HIS A 31 9.50 4.83 -0.01
C HIS A 31 10.06 3.97 -1.14
N CYS A 32 9.51 2.77 -1.36
CA CYS A 32 9.91 1.92 -2.49
C CYS A 32 9.67 2.59 -3.85
N GLN A 33 8.59 3.37 -3.99
CA GLN A 33 8.29 4.12 -5.19
C GLN A 33 9.23 5.31 -5.38
N MET A 34 9.49 6.10 -4.33
CA MET A 34 10.44 7.21 -4.39
C MET A 34 11.84 6.73 -4.82
N ALA A 35 12.33 5.62 -4.22
CA ALA A 35 13.60 5.02 -4.59
C ALA A 35 13.64 4.57 -6.07
N ARG A 36 12.51 4.09 -6.61
CA ARG A 36 12.39 3.73 -8.03
C ARG A 36 12.41 4.97 -8.93
N ASP A 37 11.71 6.03 -8.54
CA ASP A 37 11.56 7.26 -9.33
C ASP A 37 12.86 8.09 -9.37
N GLU A 38 13.63 8.09 -8.28
CA GLU A 38 14.94 8.78 -8.18
C GLU A 38 16.03 8.11 -9.04
N GLY A 39 15.73 7.00 -9.71
CA GLY A 39 16.71 6.23 -10.50
C GLY A 39 17.84 5.63 -9.66
N ALA A 40 17.75 5.76 -8.33
CA ALA A 40 18.77 5.36 -7.38
C ALA A 40 18.71 3.84 -7.16
N ARG A 41 19.85 3.19 -7.43
CA ARG A 41 20.15 1.85 -6.94
C ARG A 41 20.03 1.88 -5.42
N PHE A 42 18.94 1.34 -4.91
CA PHE A 42 18.75 0.77 -3.57
C PHE A 42 19.83 1.18 -2.56
N GLN A 43 19.54 2.12 -1.67
CA GLN A 43 20.33 2.26 -0.44
C GLN A 43 20.00 1.04 0.41
N ALA A 44 20.87 0.03 0.34
CA ALA A 44 20.78 -1.18 1.14
C ALA A 44 20.67 -0.77 2.62
N GLY A 45 19.51 -1.03 3.23
CA GLY A 45 19.23 -0.67 4.62
C GLY A 45 17.77 -0.33 4.96
N LEU A 46 16.87 -0.14 4.00
CA LEU A 46 15.45 0.18 4.28
C LEU A 46 14.55 -1.06 4.58
N GLY A 47 15.15 -2.21 4.87
CA GLY A 47 14.40 -3.40 5.23
C GLY A 47 15.28 -4.57 5.63
N ASP A 48 15.82 -4.54 6.85
CA ASP A 48 16.38 -5.74 7.51
C ASP A 48 15.30 -6.81 7.80
N ILE A 49 14.03 -6.46 7.59
CA ILE A 49 12.88 -7.32 7.82
C ILE A 49 12.35 -7.80 6.47
N ALA A 50 12.48 -9.11 6.21
CA ALA A 50 11.80 -9.75 5.09
C ALA A 50 10.29 -9.51 5.21
N ARG A 51 9.66 -8.95 4.17
CA ARG A 51 8.21 -8.69 4.13
C ARG A 51 7.50 -9.76 3.31
N PRO A 52 6.25 -10.13 3.67
CA PRO A 52 5.46 -11.14 2.97
C PRO A 52 4.92 -10.67 1.60
N CYS A 53 5.33 -9.50 1.11
CA CYS A 53 4.89 -8.95 -0.19
C CYS A 53 5.97 -8.14 -0.89
N VAL A 54 5.81 -7.93 -2.20
CA VAL A 54 6.57 -6.93 -2.97
C VAL A 54 5.78 -5.63 -3.11
N PRO A 55 6.44 -4.48 -3.41
CA PRO A 55 5.74 -3.20 -3.58
C PRO A 55 4.61 -3.26 -4.63
N ASP A 56 4.80 -4.06 -5.67
CA ASP A 56 3.83 -4.22 -6.75
C ASP A 56 2.52 -4.89 -6.32
N ASP A 57 2.54 -5.67 -5.23
CA ASP A 57 1.34 -6.31 -4.67
C ASP A 57 0.40 -5.27 -4.05
N ILE A 58 0.97 -4.31 -3.30
CA ILE A 58 0.21 -3.17 -2.73
C ILE A 58 -0.33 -2.31 -3.87
N ALA A 59 0.50 -1.98 -4.87
CA ALA A 59 0.06 -1.24 -6.06
C ALA A 59 -1.08 -1.96 -6.80
N ARG A 60 -1.04 -3.29 -6.87
CA ARG A 60 -2.09 -4.10 -7.50
C ARG A 60 -3.42 -4.00 -6.74
N GLU A 61 -3.40 -4.09 -5.41
CA GLU A 61 -4.62 -3.95 -4.62
C GLU A 61 -5.21 -2.55 -4.70
N VAL A 62 -4.38 -1.50 -4.65
CA VAL A 62 -4.86 -0.13 -4.83
C VAL A 62 -5.51 0.05 -6.21
N ARG A 63 -4.86 -0.41 -7.27
CA ARG A 63 -5.44 -0.38 -8.63
C ARG A 63 -6.74 -1.16 -8.72
N ARG A 64 -6.82 -2.33 -8.06
CA ARG A 64 -8.04 -3.15 -8.01
C ARG A 64 -9.17 -2.39 -7.31
N LEU A 65 -8.93 -1.87 -6.11
CA LEU A 65 -9.92 -1.11 -5.35
C LEU A 65 -10.40 0.14 -6.10
N TYR A 66 -9.49 0.83 -6.79
CA TYR A 66 -9.83 1.98 -7.62
C TYR A 66 -10.71 1.58 -8.82
N ARG A 67 -10.37 0.51 -9.54
CA ARG A 67 -11.19 -0.01 -10.65
C ARG A 67 -12.59 -0.42 -10.20
N HIS A 68 -12.71 -0.98 -9.00
CA HIS A 68 -14.00 -1.33 -8.39
C HIS A 68 -14.72 -0.14 -7.74
N ARG A 69 -14.22 1.09 -7.88
CA ARG A 69 -14.78 2.33 -7.29
C ARG A 69 -14.87 2.31 -5.76
N VAL A 70 -14.15 1.39 -5.11
CA VAL A 70 -14.00 1.33 -3.65
C VAL A 70 -13.08 2.47 -3.19
N LEU A 71 -11.97 2.66 -3.90
CA LEU A 71 -11.17 3.89 -3.80
C LEU A 71 -11.59 4.88 -4.89
N ARG A 72 -11.53 6.17 -4.57
CA ARG A 72 -11.87 7.29 -5.45
C ARG A 72 -10.62 8.12 -5.71
N GLY A 73 -10.65 9.02 -6.70
CA GLY A 73 -9.51 9.90 -6.99
C GLY A 73 -9.06 10.72 -5.77
N ALA A 74 -10.02 11.16 -4.93
CA ALA A 74 -9.71 11.84 -3.67
C ALA A 74 -8.89 10.96 -2.71
N HIS A 75 -9.25 9.67 -2.58
CA HIS A 75 -8.48 8.71 -1.79
C HIS A 75 -7.07 8.52 -2.34
N LEU A 76 -6.90 8.41 -3.66
CA LEU A 76 -5.57 8.29 -4.26
C LEU A 76 -4.70 9.52 -4.01
N ARG A 77 -5.30 10.73 -4.06
CA ARG A 77 -4.59 11.98 -3.83
C ARG A 77 -4.05 12.06 -2.40
N VAL A 78 -4.89 11.79 -1.39
CA VAL A 78 -4.44 11.78 0.01
C VAL A 78 -3.46 10.63 0.26
N LEU A 79 -3.64 9.49 -0.43
CA LEU A 79 -2.73 8.36 -0.35
C LEU A 79 -1.30 8.75 -0.81
N VAL A 80 -1.18 9.44 -1.94
CA VAL A 80 0.13 9.93 -2.41
C VAL A 80 0.65 11.03 -1.50
N ARG A 81 -0.21 11.97 -1.09
CA ARG A 81 0.18 13.12 -0.24
C ARG A 81 0.76 12.66 1.09
N PHE A 82 0.07 11.81 1.85
CA PHE A 82 0.52 11.37 3.18
C PHE A 82 1.39 10.10 3.16
N GLY A 83 1.81 9.65 1.98
CA GLY A 83 2.81 8.59 1.85
C GLY A 83 4.20 9.04 2.30
N ASP A 84 4.43 10.35 2.37
CA ASP A 84 5.60 10.97 2.99
C ASP A 84 5.24 11.47 4.39
N GLU A 85 5.99 11.04 5.41
CA GLU A 85 5.79 11.48 6.80
C GLU A 85 5.84 13.02 6.91
N ALA A 86 6.66 13.69 6.11
CA ALA A 86 6.79 15.15 6.12
C ALA A 86 5.49 15.86 5.69
N ALA A 87 4.73 15.25 4.79
CA ALA A 87 3.50 15.83 4.26
C ALA A 87 2.30 15.74 5.22
N ARG A 88 2.36 14.86 6.23
CA ARG A 88 1.36 14.76 7.30
C ARG A 88 1.37 15.98 8.22
N THR A 89 2.53 16.60 8.39
CA THR A 89 2.74 17.71 9.35
C THR A 89 2.38 19.08 8.79
N VAL A 90 2.27 19.22 7.45
CA VAL A 90 2.24 20.52 6.75
C VAL A 90 0.82 20.98 6.36
N GLY A 91 -0.20 20.14 6.45
CA GLY A 91 -1.56 20.60 6.16
C GLY A 91 -2.62 19.59 6.51
N ASP A 92 -3.13 19.67 7.74
CA ASP A 92 -4.32 18.95 8.16
C ASP A 92 -5.52 19.90 8.13
N ASP A 93 -6.23 19.90 7.00
CA ASP A 93 -7.63 20.29 6.99
C ASP A 93 -8.39 18.98 7.21
N GLY A 94 -9.04 18.78 8.37
CA GLY A 94 -9.45 17.46 8.90
C GLY A 94 -10.24 16.53 7.95
N GLY A 95 -10.76 17.06 6.84
CA GLY A 95 -11.29 16.27 5.73
C GLY A 95 -10.25 15.40 5.00
N GLU A 96 -9.02 15.87 4.81
CA GLU A 96 -7.97 15.09 4.15
C GLU A 96 -7.48 13.93 5.04
N THR A 97 -7.27 14.19 6.34
CA THR A 97 -6.95 13.15 7.31
C THR A 97 -8.05 12.09 7.41
N ARG A 98 -9.32 12.51 7.35
CA ARG A 98 -10.44 11.56 7.29
C ARG A 98 -10.39 10.70 6.03
N LEU A 99 -10.22 11.32 4.85
CA LEU A 99 -10.13 10.59 3.58
C LEU A 99 -8.94 9.64 3.55
N TRP A 100 -7.83 10.00 4.18
CA TRP A 100 -6.65 9.17 4.33
C TRP A 100 -6.94 7.92 5.16
N ARG A 101 -7.50 8.07 6.36
CA ARG A 101 -7.92 6.94 7.20
C ARG A 101 -8.91 6.05 6.46
N GLU A 102 -9.89 6.64 5.80
CA GLU A 102 -10.90 5.94 5.00
C GLU A 102 -10.30 5.17 3.81
N ALA A 103 -9.18 5.64 3.26
CA ALA A 103 -8.45 4.95 2.19
C ALA A 103 -7.65 3.77 2.75
N LEU A 104 -6.95 3.97 3.87
CA LEU A 104 -6.20 2.92 4.57
C LEU A 104 -7.11 1.80 5.08
N ASP A 105 -8.27 2.12 5.65
CA ASP A 105 -9.24 1.13 6.13
C ASP A 105 -9.71 0.21 4.99
N ARG A 106 -9.96 0.78 3.81
CA ARG A 106 -10.34 0.02 2.61
C ARG A 106 -9.22 -0.81 2.06
N LEU A 107 -7.99 -0.33 2.17
CA LEU A 107 -6.80 -1.06 1.77
C LEU A 107 -6.48 -2.20 2.75
N ALA A 108 -6.77 -2.02 4.04
CA ALA A 108 -6.52 -3.01 5.08
C ALA A 108 -7.23 -4.34 4.81
N VAL A 109 -8.47 -4.29 4.31
CA VAL A 109 -9.27 -5.50 4.04
C VAL A 109 -8.56 -6.49 3.09
N PRO A 110 -8.17 -6.11 1.86
CA PRO A 110 -7.45 -7.03 0.99
C PRO A 110 -6.03 -7.34 1.47
N LEU A 111 -5.34 -6.44 2.17
CA LEU A 111 -4.00 -6.71 2.68
C LEU A 111 -4.01 -7.77 3.80
N ARG A 112 -4.96 -7.68 4.74
CA ARG A 112 -5.13 -8.67 5.82
C ARG A 112 -5.54 -10.02 5.26
N ALA A 113 -6.44 -10.05 4.29
CA ALA A 113 -6.84 -11.28 3.60
C ALA A 113 -5.68 -12.02 2.91
N LYS A 114 -4.54 -11.33 2.74
CA LYS A 114 -3.34 -11.83 2.07
C LYS A 114 -2.15 -12.02 3.01
N GLY A 115 -2.35 -11.80 4.32
CA GLY A 115 -1.29 -11.92 5.33
C GLY A 115 -0.21 -10.83 5.23
N ILE A 116 -0.48 -9.73 4.52
CA ILE A 116 0.47 -8.62 4.40
C ILE A 116 0.49 -7.79 5.67
N ILE A 117 -0.68 -7.65 6.31
CA ILE A 117 -0.83 -7.00 7.61
C ILE A 117 -1.44 -7.98 8.61
N ALA A 118 -1.21 -7.74 9.90
CA ALA A 118 -1.81 -8.49 11.00
C ALA A 118 -3.33 -8.29 11.15
#